data_AF-A0A135LIF3-F1
#
_entry.id   AF-A0A135LIF3-F1
#
_cell.length_a   1.000
_cell.length_b   1.000
_cell.length_c   1.000
_cell.angle_alpha   90.00
_cell.angle_beta   90.00
_cell.angle_gamma   90.00
#
_symmetry.space_group_name_H-M   'P 1'
#
loop_
_entity.id
_entity.type
_entity.pdbx_description
1 polymer ?
#
loop_
_entity_poly.entity_id
_entity_poly.type
_entity_poly.pdbx_seq_one_letter_code
_entity_poly.pdbx_strand_id
1 'polypeptide(L)'
;MVAFDKCETRPAHIEAILNGLDRYNPETTTVFQDYVTQQCEDRTFDCYANLALLKLFQFNPHLIQPDTVTNILAKALTVFPSPAFSLCLALLPTSTQPFPSTTEAQAASQTSDFVESVQKLTRLSTLLESAQYAQFWSTLNSDDLYADLTADVAGFEELVRIRIAIEVGNTFRSITAENLESWLDIRSREALDKFVVDVCGWKVDGTLIRVPTNKENEARSEVKSEHVGIEQFGRVIRRGFELPA
;
A
#
# COMPACT_ATOMS: atom_id res chain seq x y z
N MET A 1 5.70 -4.10 14.81
CA MET A 1 5.28 -4.39 13.43
C MET A 1 4.39 -5.63 13.51
N VAL A 2 3.11 -5.50 13.19
CA VAL A 2 2.20 -6.66 13.13
C VAL A 2 2.73 -7.58 12.02
N ALA A 3 2.73 -8.89 12.27
CA ALA A 3 3.21 -9.85 11.28
C ALA A 3 2.35 -9.77 10.00
N PHE A 4 3.00 -9.84 8.84
CA PHE A 4 2.38 -9.59 7.53
C PHE A 4 1.23 -10.55 7.19
N ASP A 5 1.21 -11.72 7.82
CA ASP A 5 0.22 -12.77 7.71
C ASP A 5 -1.03 -12.55 8.58
N LYS A 6 -1.02 -11.56 9.48
CA LYS A 6 -2.15 -11.28 10.39
C LYS A 6 -3.04 -10.16 9.87
N CYS A 7 -4.34 -10.43 9.85
CA CYS A 7 -5.39 -9.46 9.55
C CYS A 7 -6.51 -9.62 10.59
N GLU A 8 -6.82 -8.58 11.34
CA GLU A 8 -7.82 -8.63 12.43
C GLU A 8 -9.25 -8.83 11.91
N THR A 9 -9.52 -8.36 10.69
CA THR A 9 -10.83 -8.46 10.05
C THR A 9 -11.03 -9.78 9.30
N ARG A 10 -10.05 -10.69 9.32
CA ARG A 10 -10.11 -11.94 8.57
C ARG A 10 -11.16 -12.89 9.15
N PRO A 11 -12.12 -13.37 8.35
CA PRO A 11 -13.07 -14.38 8.78
C PRO A 11 -12.38 -15.72 9.09
N ALA A 12 -12.91 -16.46 10.08
CA ALA A 12 -12.34 -17.74 10.52
C ALA A 12 -12.22 -18.79 9.40
N HIS A 13 -13.15 -18.79 8.43
CA HIS A 13 -13.10 -19.72 7.30
C HIS A 13 -11.93 -19.42 6.34
N ILE A 14 -11.63 -18.14 6.10
CA ILE A 14 -10.46 -17.71 5.30
C ILE A 14 -9.17 -18.08 6.04
N GLU A 15 -9.12 -17.87 7.36
CA GLU A 15 -7.98 -18.25 8.18
C GLU A 15 -7.72 -19.78 8.14
N ALA A 16 -8.77 -20.59 8.21
CA ALA A 16 -8.65 -22.05 8.10
C ALA A 16 -8.09 -22.48 6.74
N ILE A 17 -8.57 -21.90 5.63
CA ILE A 17 -8.06 -22.19 4.28
C ILE A 17 -6.59 -21.81 4.16
N LEU A 18 -6.21 -20.62 4.63
CA LEU A 18 -4.83 -20.09 4.52
C LEU A 18 -3.80 -20.89 5.33
N ASN A 19 -4.21 -21.42 6.48
CA ASN A 19 -3.37 -22.27 7.32
C ASN A 19 -3.39 -23.75 6.90
N GLY A 20 -4.32 -24.14 6.02
CA GLY A 20 -4.49 -25.49 5.52
C GLY A 20 -3.79 -25.76 4.17
N LEU A 21 -3.99 -26.98 3.67
CA LEU A 21 -3.59 -27.36 2.30
C LEU A 21 -4.52 -26.76 1.24
N ASP A 22 -5.76 -26.44 1.62
CA ASP A 22 -6.79 -25.88 0.74
C ASP A 22 -6.41 -24.53 0.13
N ARG A 23 -5.42 -23.82 0.69
CA ARG A 23 -4.83 -22.61 0.09
C ARG A 23 -4.30 -22.80 -1.34
N TYR A 24 -4.05 -24.04 -1.77
CA TYR A 24 -3.59 -24.38 -3.13
C TYR A 24 -4.67 -25.11 -3.94
N ASN A 25 -5.86 -25.33 -3.37
CA ASN A 25 -6.97 -25.98 -4.06
C ASN A 25 -7.67 -24.95 -4.98
N PRO A 26 -7.74 -25.17 -6.30
CA PRO A 26 -8.41 -24.26 -7.24
C PRO A 26 -9.89 -24.06 -6.94
N GLU A 27 -10.55 -24.99 -6.24
CA GLU A 27 -11.97 -24.83 -5.84
C GLU A 27 -12.16 -23.69 -4.83
N THR A 28 -11.10 -23.29 -4.11
CA THR A 28 -11.16 -22.16 -3.15
C THR A 28 -11.06 -20.79 -3.82
N THR A 29 -10.80 -20.73 -5.13
CA THR A 29 -10.65 -19.49 -5.88
C THR A 29 -11.89 -18.59 -5.75
N THR A 30 -13.09 -19.16 -5.86
CA THR A 30 -14.34 -18.39 -5.74
C THR A 30 -14.52 -17.79 -4.34
N VAL A 31 -14.18 -18.56 -3.29
CA VAL A 31 -14.22 -18.08 -1.90
C VAL A 31 -13.30 -16.87 -1.70
N PHE A 32 -12.10 -16.91 -2.27
CA PHE A 32 -11.18 -15.76 -2.21
C PHE A 32 -11.65 -14.58 -3.08
N GLN A 33 -12.25 -14.83 -4.24
CA GLN A 33 -12.83 -13.77 -5.09
C GLN A 33 -13.95 -13.02 -4.35
N ASP A 34 -14.88 -13.76 -3.75
CA ASP A 34 -15.97 -13.19 -2.94
C ASP A 34 -15.41 -12.38 -1.76
N TYR A 35 -14.35 -12.88 -1.13
CA TYR A 35 -13.67 -12.16 -0.05
C TYR A 35 -12.96 -10.88 -0.53
N VAL A 36 -12.44 -10.83 -1.76
CA VAL A 36 -11.91 -9.58 -2.35
C VAL A 36 -13.04 -8.57 -2.55
N THR A 37 -14.18 -9.00 -3.08
CA THR A 37 -15.37 -8.14 -3.21
C THR A 37 -15.80 -7.58 -1.86
N GLN A 38 -15.88 -8.43 -0.84
CA GLN A 38 -16.18 -8.00 0.53
C GLN A 38 -15.16 -6.97 1.06
N GLN A 39 -13.85 -7.17 0.81
CA GLN A 39 -12.84 -6.19 1.19
C GLN A 39 -13.03 -4.83 0.50
N CYS A 40 -13.53 -4.83 -0.74
CA CYS A 40 -13.83 -3.62 -1.48
C CYS A 40 -15.01 -2.86 -0.86
N GLU A 41 -16.06 -3.57 -0.45
CA GLU A 41 -17.25 -3.00 0.21
C GLU A 41 -16.97 -2.52 1.65
N ASP A 42 -16.34 -3.38 2.47
CA ASP A 42 -16.12 -3.15 3.91
C ASP A 42 -14.93 -2.21 4.20
N ARG A 43 -14.24 -1.72 3.17
CA ARG A 43 -13.03 -0.89 3.29
C ARG A 43 -11.88 -1.57 4.06
N THR A 44 -11.85 -2.90 4.11
CA THR A 44 -10.79 -3.69 4.76
C THR A 44 -9.70 -4.11 3.76
N PHE A 45 -8.56 -4.59 4.24
CA PHE A 45 -7.49 -5.10 3.37
C PHE A 45 -6.72 -6.23 4.03
N ASP A 46 -6.77 -7.41 3.41
CA ASP A 46 -6.05 -8.61 3.82
C ASP A 46 -5.01 -8.99 2.76
N CYS A 47 -3.81 -8.42 2.91
CA CYS A 47 -2.74 -8.63 1.95
C CYS A 47 -2.39 -10.12 1.77
N TYR A 48 -2.41 -10.89 2.87
CA TYR A 48 -2.01 -12.29 2.83
C TYR A 48 -3.02 -13.16 2.05
N ALA A 49 -4.32 -12.93 2.24
CA ALA A 49 -5.36 -13.59 1.47
C ALA A 49 -5.30 -13.21 -0.02
N ASN A 50 -5.10 -11.91 -0.31
CA ASN A 50 -5.01 -11.41 -1.69
C ASN A 50 -3.81 -12.01 -2.43
N LEU A 51 -2.65 -12.12 -1.77
CA LEU A 51 -1.48 -12.78 -2.34
C LEU A 51 -1.69 -14.29 -2.52
N ALA A 52 -2.44 -14.96 -1.64
CA ALA A 52 -2.78 -16.37 -1.81
C ALA A 52 -3.64 -16.59 -3.07
N LEU A 53 -4.62 -15.71 -3.32
CA LEU A 53 -5.43 -15.75 -4.55
C LEU A 53 -4.57 -15.50 -5.80
N LEU A 54 -3.73 -14.47 -5.79
CA LEU A 54 -2.81 -14.21 -6.91
C LEU A 54 -1.85 -15.39 -7.15
N LYS A 55 -1.42 -16.08 -6.09
CA LYS A 55 -0.61 -17.28 -6.19
C LYS A 55 -1.39 -18.46 -6.81
N LEU A 56 -2.67 -18.62 -6.47
CA LEU A 56 -3.56 -19.60 -7.10
C LEU A 56 -3.71 -19.34 -8.61
N PHE A 57 -3.89 -18.08 -9.02
CA PHE A 57 -3.92 -17.69 -10.44
C PHE A 57 -2.58 -17.97 -11.13
N GLN A 58 -1.45 -17.75 -10.44
CA GLN A 58 -0.12 -18.07 -11.00
C GLN A 58 0.03 -19.58 -11.28
N PHE A 59 -0.51 -20.45 -10.42
CA PHE A 59 -0.50 -21.90 -10.65
C PHE A 59 -1.56 -22.37 -11.66
N ASN A 60 -2.66 -21.62 -11.79
CA ASN A 60 -3.80 -21.97 -12.63
C ASN A 60 -4.19 -20.78 -13.55
N PRO A 61 -3.43 -20.51 -14.63
CA PRO A 61 -3.65 -19.31 -15.45
C PRO A 61 -5.05 -19.21 -16.10
N HIS A 62 -5.74 -20.34 -16.27
CA HIS A 62 -7.09 -20.39 -16.83
C HIS A 62 -8.18 -19.88 -15.87
N LEU A 63 -7.86 -19.75 -14.57
CA LEU A 63 -8.78 -19.23 -13.55
C LEU A 63 -8.62 -17.71 -13.34
N ILE A 64 -7.66 -17.07 -14.00
CA ILE A 64 -7.41 -15.64 -13.80
C ILE A 64 -8.65 -14.82 -14.16
N GLN A 65 -9.06 -13.96 -13.24
CA GLN A 65 -10.13 -13.00 -13.45
C GLN A 65 -9.53 -11.59 -13.42
N PRO A 66 -9.49 -10.88 -14.58
CA PRO A 66 -8.93 -9.53 -14.68
C PRO A 66 -9.46 -8.56 -13.61
N ASP A 67 -10.78 -8.51 -13.45
CA ASP A 67 -11.45 -7.57 -12.53
C ASP A 67 -11.06 -7.78 -11.07
N THR A 68 -10.94 -9.05 -10.64
CA THR A 68 -10.48 -9.35 -9.27
C THR A 68 -9.04 -8.91 -9.07
N VAL A 69 -8.18 -9.10 -10.08
CA VAL A 69 -6.78 -8.68 -10.00
C VAL A 69 -6.67 -7.16 -9.94
N THR A 70 -7.41 -6.42 -10.77
CA THR A 70 -7.43 -4.95 -10.75
C THR A 70 -7.98 -4.44 -9.42
N ASN A 71 -9.02 -5.07 -8.86
CA ASN A 71 -9.57 -4.71 -7.55
C ASN A 71 -8.55 -4.94 -6.43
N ILE A 72 -7.78 -6.03 -6.44
CA ILE A 72 -6.69 -6.25 -5.49
C ILE A 72 -5.62 -5.15 -5.61
N LEU A 73 -5.23 -4.79 -6.83
CA LEU A 73 -4.23 -3.74 -7.07
C LEU A 73 -4.74 -2.35 -6.64
N ALA A 74 -5.99 -2.01 -6.97
CA ALA A 74 -6.63 -0.77 -6.53
C ALA A 74 -6.71 -0.71 -5.00
N LYS A 75 -7.12 -1.81 -4.35
CA LYS A 75 -7.10 -1.91 -2.88
C LYS A 75 -5.69 -1.76 -2.30
N ALA A 76 -4.67 -2.32 -2.94
CA ALA A 76 -3.29 -2.17 -2.50
C ALA A 76 -2.82 -0.69 -2.54
N LEU A 77 -3.32 0.13 -3.48
CA LEU A 77 -3.07 1.58 -3.49
C LEU A 77 -3.65 2.26 -2.23
N THR A 78 -4.80 1.82 -1.73
CA THR A 78 -5.44 2.44 -0.55
C THR A 78 -4.70 2.21 0.77
N VAL A 79 -3.73 1.30 0.81
CA VAL A 79 -2.95 0.98 2.01
C VAL A 79 -1.52 1.48 1.94
N PHE A 80 -1.16 2.32 0.96
CA PHE A 80 0.17 2.93 0.89
C PHE A 80 0.49 3.76 2.15
N PRO A 81 1.77 3.95 2.52
CA PRO A 81 2.93 3.22 1.99
C PRO A 81 2.91 1.77 2.49
N SER A 82 3.02 0.82 1.57
CA SER A 82 3.03 -0.61 1.88
C SER A 82 3.64 -1.38 0.72
N PRO A 83 4.40 -2.46 0.96
CA PRO A 83 4.92 -3.30 -0.11
C PRO A 83 3.82 -4.11 -0.82
N ALA A 84 2.57 -4.04 -0.35
CA ALA A 84 1.45 -4.82 -0.87
C ALA A 84 1.30 -4.71 -2.39
N PHE A 85 1.37 -3.51 -2.95
CA PHE A 85 1.22 -3.30 -4.39
C PHE A 85 2.33 -4.01 -5.18
N SER A 86 3.59 -3.79 -4.81
CA SER A 86 4.74 -4.42 -5.47
C SER A 86 4.73 -5.94 -5.33
N LEU A 87 4.31 -6.48 -4.18
CA LEU A 87 4.15 -7.93 -3.96
C LEU A 87 3.06 -8.53 -4.85
N CYS A 88 1.92 -7.85 -4.99
CA CYS A 88 0.85 -8.28 -5.88
C CYS A 88 1.34 -8.32 -7.33
N LEU A 89 2.01 -7.24 -7.77
CA LEU A 89 2.57 -7.14 -9.11
C LEU A 89 3.58 -8.27 -9.43
N ALA A 90 4.41 -8.65 -8.45
CA ALA A 90 5.40 -9.72 -8.61
C ALA A 90 4.80 -11.12 -8.78
N LEU A 91 3.52 -11.32 -8.42
CA LEU A 91 2.82 -12.59 -8.62
C LEU A 91 2.07 -12.67 -9.95
N LEU A 92 1.89 -11.55 -10.64
CA LEU A 92 1.23 -11.53 -11.94
C LEU A 92 2.12 -12.15 -13.04
N PRO A 93 1.51 -12.69 -14.11
CA PRO A 93 2.25 -13.22 -15.25
C PRO A 93 3.21 -12.19 -15.86
N THR A 94 4.28 -12.67 -16.50
CA THR A 94 5.24 -11.79 -17.19
C THR A 94 4.62 -11.03 -18.37
N SER A 95 3.52 -11.54 -18.94
CA SER A 95 2.76 -10.86 -20.00
C SER A 95 2.02 -9.62 -19.53
N THR A 96 1.77 -9.48 -18.22
CA THR A 96 1.05 -8.34 -17.62
C THR A 96 1.99 -7.34 -16.98
N GLN A 97 3.28 -7.39 -17.32
CA GLN A 97 4.28 -6.50 -16.74
C GLN A 97 4.00 -5.04 -17.19
N PRO A 98 4.04 -4.08 -16.26
CA PRO A 98 3.65 -2.71 -16.54
C PRO A 98 4.70 -1.93 -17.32
N PHE A 99 5.95 -2.40 -17.32
CA PHE A 99 7.05 -1.80 -18.08
C PHE A 99 7.56 -2.81 -19.11
N PRO A 100 6.88 -2.95 -20.26
CA PRO A 100 7.34 -3.82 -21.33
C PRO A 100 8.70 -3.34 -21.85
N SER A 101 9.72 -4.17 -21.67
CA SER A 101 11.11 -3.88 -22.03
C SER A 101 11.45 -4.15 -23.49
N THR A 102 10.56 -4.82 -24.22
CA THR A 102 10.72 -5.16 -25.64
C THR A 102 9.60 -4.57 -26.48
N THR A 103 9.91 -4.23 -27.73
CA THR A 103 8.95 -3.65 -28.69
C THR A 103 7.77 -4.60 -28.98
N GLU A 104 8.02 -5.91 -28.95
CA GLU A 104 6.98 -6.95 -29.10
C GLU A 104 6.04 -7.02 -27.89
N ALA A 105 6.57 -6.87 -26.67
CA ALA A 105 5.76 -6.79 -25.47
C ALA A 105 4.94 -5.49 -25.43
N GLN A 106 5.49 -4.38 -25.91
CA GLN A 106 4.75 -3.11 -26.05
C GLN A 106 3.55 -3.24 -27.00
N ALA A 107 3.72 -3.91 -28.13
CA ALA A 107 2.62 -4.17 -29.07
C ALA A 107 1.55 -5.10 -28.49
N ALA A 108 1.96 -6.14 -27.74
CA ALA A 108 1.02 -7.05 -27.07
C ALA A 108 0.28 -6.38 -25.89
N SER A 109 0.95 -5.47 -25.16
CA SER A 109 0.31 -4.68 -24.09
C SER A 109 -0.76 -3.73 -24.62
N GLN A 110 -0.60 -3.21 -25.84
CA GLN A 110 -1.59 -2.35 -26.50
C GLN A 110 -2.84 -3.11 -26.97
N THR A 111 -2.82 -4.44 -26.95
CA THR A 111 -3.94 -5.27 -27.41
C THR A 111 -4.79 -5.87 -26.30
N SER A 112 -4.43 -5.67 -25.03
CA SER A 112 -5.13 -6.27 -23.90
C SER A 112 -5.51 -5.21 -22.86
N ASP A 113 -6.81 -4.94 -22.74
CA ASP A 113 -7.42 -4.01 -21.78
C ASP A 113 -6.95 -4.29 -20.33
N PHE A 114 -6.69 -5.55 -20.02
CA PHE A 114 -6.16 -5.96 -18.72
C PHE A 114 -4.73 -5.45 -18.47
N VAL A 115 -3.87 -5.47 -19.48
CA VAL A 115 -2.48 -5.00 -19.34
C VAL A 115 -2.44 -3.48 -19.20
N GLU A 116 -3.27 -2.77 -19.97
CA GLU A 116 -3.44 -1.32 -19.82
C GLU A 116 -3.91 -0.96 -18.40
N SER A 117 -4.87 -1.72 -17.85
CA SER A 117 -5.37 -1.53 -16.48
C SER A 117 -4.27 -1.67 -15.43
N VAL A 118 -3.42 -2.71 -15.55
CA VAL A 118 -2.27 -2.91 -14.64
C VAL A 118 -1.24 -1.79 -14.80
N GLN A 119 -0.98 -1.30 -16.02
CA GLN A 119 -0.07 -0.19 -16.28
C GLN A 119 -0.56 1.11 -15.64
N LYS A 120 -1.84 1.44 -15.79
CA LYS A 120 -2.48 2.60 -15.17
C LYS A 120 -2.41 2.54 -13.64
N LEU A 121 -2.81 1.42 -13.03
CA LEU A 121 -2.69 1.24 -11.58
C LEU A 121 -1.23 1.33 -11.09
N THR A 122 -0.28 0.78 -11.86
CA THR A 122 1.16 0.90 -11.53
C THR A 122 1.64 2.34 -11.58
N ARG A 123 1.20 3.11 -12.58
CA ARG A 123 1.52 4.54 -12.68
C ARG A 123 1.02 5.30 -11.46
N LEU A 124 -0.20 5.03 -11.00
CA LEU A 124 -0.74 5.60 -9.77
C LEU A 124 0.10 5.22 -8.55
N SER A 125 0.50 3.95 -8.41
CA SER A 125 1.37 3.51 -7.30
C SER A 125 2.68 4.26 -7.27
N THR A 126 3.35 4.43 -8.42
CA THR A 126 4.61 5.18 -8.51
C THR A 126 4.44 6.64 -8.09
N LEU A 127 3.32 7.28 -8.44
CA LEU A 127 3.05 8.67 -8.02
C LEU A 127 2.83 8.78 -6.51
N LEU A 128 2.13 7.82 -5.89
CA LEU A 128 1.96 7.76 -4.43
C LEU A 128 3.29 7.50 -3.71
N GLU A 129 4.07 6.51 -4.16
CA GLU A 129 5.36 6.15 -3.56
C GLU A 129 6.40 7.26 -3.70
N SER A 130 6.36 8.04 -4.77
CA SER A 130 7.23 9.20 -4.97
C SER A 130 6.71 10.50 -4.34
N ALA A 131 5.63 10.42 -3.55
CA ALA A 131 4.96 11.55 -2.89
C ALA A 131 4.53 12.68 -3.85
N GLN A 132 4.27 12.36 -5.12
CA GLN A 132 3.79 13.30 -6.14
C GLN A 132 2.25 13.37 -6.12
N TYR A 133 1.68 13.73 -4.97
CA TYR A 133 0.22 13.64 -4.72
C TYR A 133 -0.62 14.50 -5.66
N ALA A 134 -0.20 15.73 -5.96
CA ALA A 134 -0.93 16.58 -6.90
C ALA A 134 -1.01 15.97 -8.31
N GLN A 135 0.08 15.32 -8.76
CA GLN A 135 0.10 14.63 -10.04
C GLN A 135 -0.73 13.34 -9.99
N PHE A 136 -0.75 12.64 -8.86
CA PHE A 136 -1.60 11.46 -8.65
C PHE A 136 -3.07 11.82 -8.90
N TRP A 137 -3.60 12.86 -8.25
CA TRP A 137 -5.00 13.28 -8.44
C TRP A 137 -5.30 13.77 -9.85
N SER A 138 -4.38 14.55 -10.43
CA SER A 138 -4.50 14.97 -11.83
C SER A 138 -4.54 13.77 -12.79
N THR A 139 -3.71 12.75 -12.56
CA THR A 139 -3.69 11.52 -13.36
C THR A 139 -4.97 10.71 -13.17
N LEU A 140 -5.43 10.53 -11.92
CA LEU A 140 -6.66 9.82 -11.60
C LEU A 140 -7.87 10.47 -12.28
N ASN A 141 -7.94 11.80 -12.30
CA ASN A 141 -9.02 12.57 -12.90
C ASN A 141 -8.89 12.80 -14.42
N SER A 142 -7.81 12.30 -15.06
CA SER A 142 -7.52 12.61 -16.47
C SER A 142 -8.22 11.71 -17.47
N ASP A 143 -8.61 10.50 -17.07
CA ASP A 143 -9.07 9.43 -17.95
C ASP A 143 -10.13 8.58 -17.24
N ASP A 144 -11.27 8.37 -17.89
CA ASP A 144 -12.41 7.63 -17.36
C ASP A 144 -12.04 6.19 -16.95
N LEU A 145 -11.02 5.59 -17.58
CA LEU A 145 -10.58 4.25 -17.22
C LEU A 145 -10.04 4.18 -15.77
N TYR A 146 -9.45 5.27 -15.25
CA TYR A 146 -9.02 5.28 -13.84
C TYR A 146 -10.21 5.28 -12.87
N ALA A 147 -11.30 5.97 -13.24
CA ALA A 147 -12.53 5.97 -12.47
C ALA A 147 -13.13 4.56 -12.44
N ASP A 148 -13.20 3.89 -13.59
CA ASP A 148 -13.68 2.51 -13.69
C ASP A 148 -12.85 1.54 -12.84
N LEU A 149 -11.52 1.65 -12.88
CA LEU A 149 -10.61 0.79 -12.12
C LEU A 149 -10.68 0.96 -10.59
N THR A 150 -11.28 2.05 -10.12
CA THR A 150 -11.39 2.36 -8.68
C THR A 150 -12.83 2.38 -8.17
N ALA A 151 -13.81 2.25 -9.07
CA ALA A 151 -15.25 2.35 -8.77
C ALA A 151 -15.73 1.31 -7.77
N ASP A 152 -15.22 0.07 -7.87
CA ASP A 152 -15.60 -1.03 -6.99
C ASP A 152 -15.07 -0.87 -5.56
N VAL A 153 -14.04 -0.02 -5.36
CA VAL A 153 -13.40 0.17 -4.06
C VAL A 153 -14.13 1.27 -3.28
N ALA A 154 -14.98 0.86 -2.33
CA ALA A 154 -15.74 1.80 -1.53
C ALA A 154 -14.83 2.77 -0.76
N GLY A 155 -15.01 4.06 -1.00
CA GLY A 155 -14.22 5.11 -0.36
C GLY A 155 -12.75 5.15 -0.80
N PHE A 156 -12.41 4.69 -2.01
CA PHE A 156 -11.03 4.70 -2.53
C PHE A 156 -10.31 6.02 -2.27
N GLU A 157 -10.87 7.14 -2.72
CA GLU A 157 -10.22 8.45 -2.56
C GLU A 157 -10.10 8.88 -1.10
N GLU A 158 -11.10 8.56 -0.27
CA GLU A 158 -11.09 8.88 1.17
C GLU A 158 -9.96 8.13 1.87
N LEU A 159 -9.81 6.83 1.59
CA LEU A 159 -8.73 6.00 2.13
C LEU A 159 -7.36 6.52 1.68
N VAL A 160 -7.20 6.87 0.41
CA VAL A 160 -5.97 7.46 -0.12
C VAL A 160 -5.66 8.78 0.58
N ARG A 161 -6.64 9.70 0.73
CA ARG A 161 -6.47 10.97 1.46
C ARG A 161 -6.03 10.76 2.90
N ILE A 162 -6.63 9.79 3.61
CA ILE A 162 -6.24 9.44 4.99
C ILE A 162 -4.77 8.98 5.02
N ARG A 163 -4.36 8.15 4.06
CA ARG A 163 -2.96 7.68 3.98
C ARG A 163 -1.97 8.80 3.65
N ILE A 164 -2.31 9.69 2.71
CA ILE A 164 -1.51 10.90 2.44
C ILE A 164 -1.35 11.72 3.72
N ALA A 165 -2.43 11.91 4.48
CA ALA A 165 -2.39 12.67 5.72
C ALA A 165 -1.50 12.02 6.79
N ILE A 166 -1.51 10.69 6.92
CA ILE A 166 -0.60 9.98 7.84
C ILE A 166 0.87 10.26 7.47
N GLU A 167 1.23 10.15 6.19
CA GLU A 167 2.61 10.39 5.73
C GLU A 167 3.05 11.85 5.91
N VAL A 168 2.16 12.80 5.65
CA VAL A 168 2.40 14.21 5.96
C VAL A 168 2.58 14.41 7.46
N GLY A 169 1.79 13.72 8.29
CA GLY A 169 1.90 13.77 9.75
C GLY A 169 3.24 13.26 10.29
N ASN A 170 3.84 12.29 9.60
CA ASN A 170 5.15 11.74 9.94
C ASN A 170 6.31 12.64 9.53
N THR A 171 6.13 13.48 8.51
CA THR A 171 7.22 14.22 7.87
C THR A 171 7.21 15.72 8.17
N PHE A 172 6.08 16.29 8.57
CA PHE A 172 5.93 17.73 8.82
C PHE A 172 5.57 18.05 10.27
N ARG A 173 5.98 19.23 10.73
CA ARG A 173 5.50 19.86 11.98
C ARG A 173 4.52 20.99 11.72
N SER A 174 4.69 21.65 10.59
CA SER A 174 3.82 22.72 10.12
C SER A 174 3.80 22.72 8.60
N ILE A 175 2.62 22.88 8.03
CA ILE A 175 2.40 22.88 6.57
C ILE A 175 1.48 24.04 6.18
N THR A 176 1.75 24.68 5.04
CA THR A 176 0.83 25.66 4.47
C THR A 176 -0.39 24.95 3.96
N ALA A 177 -1.56 25.52 4.22
CA ALA A 177 -2.79 24.85 3.88
C ALA A 177 -3.03 24.75 2.35
N GLU A 178 -2.49 25.68 1.56
CA GLU A 178 -2.48 25.58 0.09
C GLU A 178 -1.79 24.30 -0.42
N ASN A 179 -0.66 23.92 0.18
CA ASN A 179 0.03 22.68 -0.18
C ASN A 179 -0.81 21.46 0.19
N LEU A 180 -1.47 21.50 1.35
CA LEU A 180 -2.31 20.39 1.81
C LEU A 180 -3.59 20.25 0.96
N GLU A 181 -4.20 21.35 0.54
CA GLU A 181 -5.32 21.38 -0.40
C GLU A 181 -4.95 20.70 -1.72
N SER A 182 -3.77 21.04 -2.26
CA SER A 182 -3.25 20.43 -3.48
C SER A 182 -2.97 18.93 -3.32
N TRP A 183 -2.41 18.50 -2.18
CA TRP A 183 -2.07 17.09 -1.96
C TRP A 183 -3.26 16.21 -1.64
N LEU A 184 -4.32 16.75 -1.04
CA LEU A 184 -5.55 16.01 -0.75
C LEU A 184 -6.62 16.15 -1.83
N ASP A 185 -6.39 16.99 -2.85
CA ASP A 185 -7.37 17.38 -3.87
C ASP A 185 -8.69 17.88 -3.25
N ILE A 186 -8.56 18.74 -2.24
CA ILE A 186 -9.70 19.37 -1.56
C ILE A 186 -9.77 20.83 -1.98
N ARG A 187 -10.81 21.20 -2.73
CA ARG A 187 -10.97 22.58 -3.25
C ARG A 187 -11.62 23.55 -2.27
N SER A 188 -12.36 23.06 -1.29
CA SER A 188 -13.05 23.89 -0.30
C SER A 188 -12.24 24.00 0.98
N ARG A 189 -12.00 25.25 1.41
CA ARG A 189 -11.27 25.51 2.65
C ARG A 189 -11.96 24.92 3.88
N GLU A 190 -13.29 25.04 3.93
CA GLU A 190 -14.09 24.51 5.03
C GLU A 190 -14.02 22.97 5.11
N ALA A 191 -13.98 22.30 3.95
CA ALA A 191 -13.82 20.86 3.89
C ALA A 191 -12.42 20.42 4.34
N LEU A 192 -11.38 21.20 4.00
CA LEU A 192 -10.02 20.96 4.47
C LEU A 192 -9.96 21.08 5.99
N ASP A 193 -10.45 22.19 6.56
CA ASP A 193 -10.40 22.42 8.00
C ASP A 193 -11.15 21.32 8.77
N LYS A 194 -12.30 20.88 8.24
CA LYS A 194 -13.05 19.75 8.79
C LYS A 194 -12.26 18.45 8.75
N PHE A 195 -11.64 18.11 7.62
CA PHE A 195 -10.81 16.91 7.49
C PHE A 195 -9.60 16.94 8.44
N VAL A 196 -8.92 18.08 8.52
CA VAL A 196 -7.75 18.30 9.37
C VAL A 196 -8.09 18.16 10.86
N VAL A 197 -9.24 18.68 11.30
CA VAL A 197 -9.67 18.61 12.70
C VAL A 197 -10.28 17.26 13.04
N ASP A 198 -11.25 16.79 12.25
CA ASP A 198 -12.04 15.60 12.58
C ASP A 198 -11.29 14.28 12.29
N VAL A 199 -10.50 14.24 11.21
CA VAL A 199 -9.83 13.02 10.75
C VAL A 199 -8.37 12.99 11.21
N CYS A 200 -7.63 14.08 10.98
CA CYS A 200 -6.19 14.12 11.31
C CYS A 200 -5.90 14.48 12.78
N GLY A 201 -6.84 15.15 13.46
CA GLY A 201 -6.61 15.67 14.82
C GLY A 201 -5.54 16.78 14.89
N TRP A 202 -5.32 17.50 13.80
CA TRP A 202 -4.35 18.58 13.71
C TRP A 202 -4.97 19.94 14.05
N LYS A 203 -4.13 20.97 14.28
CA LYS A 203 -4.61 22.32 14.61
C LYS A 203 -4.47 23.26 13.43
N VAL A 204 -5.54 23.97 13.09
CA VAL A 204 -5.54 25.02 12.05
C VAL A 204 -5.20 26.37 12.71
N ASP A 205 -4.17 27.03 12.20
CA ASP A 205 -3.64 28.32 12.65
C ASP A 205 -3.67 29.30 11.46
N GLY A 206 -4.90 29.66 11.04
CA GLY A 206 -5.14 30.49 9.86
C GLY A 206 -4.65 29.81 8.58
N THR A 207 -3.54 30.32 8.01
CA THR A 207 -2.94 29.78 6.79
C THR A 207 -2.01 28.59 7.02
N LEU A 208 -1.60 28.35 8.27
CA LEU A 208 -0.69 27.28 8.66
C LEU A 208 -1.43 26.18 9.39
N ILE A 209 -1.10 24.93 9.11
CA ILE A 209 -1.63 23.77 9.82
C ILE A 209 -0.50 23.19 10.66
N ARG A 210 -0.75 23.01 11.96
CA ARG A 210 0.21 22.48 12.93
C ARG A 210 -0.07 21.00 13.18
N VAL A 211 0.94 20.19 12.89
CA VAL A 211 0.93 18.74 13.08
C VAL A 211 1.45 18.42 14.49
N PRO A 212 0.75 17.58 15.27
CA PRO A 212 1.23 17.13 16.58
C PRO A 212 2.57 16.40 16.48
N THR A 213 3.44 16.58 17.48
CA THR A 213 4.72 15.88 17.51
C THR A 213 4.53 14.38 17.75
N ASN A 214 5.18 13.55 16.95
CA ASN A 214 5.18 12.10 17.04
C ASN A 214 6.63 11.56 16.95
N LYS A 215 6.81 10.25 17.12
CA LYS A 215 8.14 9.60 17.11
C LYS A 215 8.91 9.81 15.80
N GLU A 216 8.22 10.06 14.70
CA GLU A 216 8.79 10.16 13.36
C GLU A 216 9.10 11.61 12.95
N ASN A 217 8.32 12.59 13.43
CA ASN A 217 8.50 14.02 13.13
C ASN A 217 9.32 14.79 14.19
N GLU A 218 9.67 14.14 15.30
CA GLU A 218 10.58 14.69 16.31
C GLU A 218 12.04 14.64 15.83
N ALA A 219 12.79 15.70 16.13
CA ALA A 219 14.19 15.79 15.75
C ALA A 219 14.98 14.90 16.69
N ARG A 220 15.40 13.74 16.19
CA ARG A 220 16.23 12.82 16.98
C ARG A 220 17.64 13.38 17.07
N SER A 221 18.16 13.47 18.29
CA SER A 221 19.57 13.79 18.50
C SER A 221 20.45 12.65 17.97
N GLU A 222 21.49 13.01 17.22
CA GLU A 222 22.49 12.05 16.75
C GLU A 222 23.27 11.48 17.94
N VAL A 223 23.41 10.16 18.02
CA VAL A 223 24.23 9.50 19.03
C VAL A 223 25.70 9.67 18.64
N LYS A 224 26.37 10.68 19.19
CA LYS A 224 27.76 11.05 18.84
C LYS A 224 28.83 10.10 19.41
N SER A 225 28.45 9.22 20.34
CA SER A 225 29.35 8.21 20.89
C SER A 225 28.54 7.01 21.35
N GLU A 226 28.90 5.83 20.86
CA GLU A 226 28.37 4.57 21.37
C GLU A 226 29.12 4.18 22.64
N HIS A 227 28.37 3.92 23.72
CA HIS A 227 28.96 3.37 24.93
C HIS A 227 29.08 1.86 24.79
N VAL A 228 30.27 1.38 24.44
CA VAL A 228 30.57 -0.05 24.38
C VAL A 228 30.99 -0.51 25.77
N GLY A 229 30.05 -1.12 26.51
CA GLY A 229 30.32 -1.70 27.82
C GLY A 229 31.18 -2.97 27.74
N ILE A 230 31.93 -3.27 28.81
CA ILE A 230 32.82 -4.44 28.86
C ILE A 230 32.10 -5.78 28.62
N GLU A 231 30.82 -5.85 28.96
CA GLU A 231 29.93 -7.00 28.71
C GLU A 231 29.84 -7.38 27.22
N GLN A 232 29.90 -6.38 26.32
CA GLN A 232 29.86 -6.62 24.87
C GLN A 232 31.15 -7.30 24.37
N PHE A 233 32.26 -7.19 25.12
CA PHE A 233 33.51 -7.88 24.86
C PHE A 233 33.60 -9.25 25.54
N GLY A 234 32.58 -9.67 26.30
CA GLY A 234 32.59 -10.90 27.09
C GLY A 234 32.93 -12.16 26.27
N ARG A 235 32.46 -12.25 25.02
CA ARG A 235 32.79 -13.37 24.12
C ARG A 235 34.27 -13.40 23.72
N VAL A 236 34.88 -12.25 23.50
CA VAL A 236 36.30 -12.13 23.13
C VAL A 236 37.20 -12.40 24.34
N ILE A 237 36.85 -11.82 25.49
CA ILE A 237 37.56 -12.03 26.75
C ILE A 237 37.51 -13.52 27.13
N ARG A 238 36.32 -14.14 27.11
CA ARG A 238 36.15 -15.57 27.42
C ARG A 238 36.99 -16.47 26.52
N ARG A 239 36.99 -16.20 25.21
CA ARG A 239 37.80 -16.96 24.23
C ARG A 239 39.31 -16.80 24.48
N GLY A 240 39.76 -15.63 24.95
CA GLY A 240 41.16 -15.39 25.33
C GLY A 240 41.61 -16.18 26.57
N PHE A 241 40.68 -16.54 27.46
CA PHE A 241 40.96 -17.39 28.62
C PHE A 241 40.79 -18.90 28.35
N GLU A 242 40.02 -19.28 27.33
CA GLU A 242 39.75 -20.69 26.98
C GLU A 242 40.82 -21.32 26.06
N LEU A 243 41.68 -20.53 25.42
CA LEU A 243 42.83 -21.02 24.63
C LEU A 243 44.08 -21.11 25.54
N PRO A 244 44.71 -22.31 25.70
CA PRO A 244 46.04 -22.38 26.29
C PRO A 244 47.05 -21.70 25.36
N ALA A 245 47.99 -20.98 25.94
CA ALA A 245 49.09 -20.30 25.24
C ALA A 245 49.91 -21.23 24.34
#